data_AF-A0A7Y6CUD4-F1
#
_entry.id   AF-A0A7Y6CUD4-F1
#
_cell.length_a   1.000
_cell.length_b   1.000
_cell.length_c   1.000
_cell.angle_alpha   90.00
_cell.angle_beta   90.00
_cell.angle_gamma   90.00
#
_symmetry.space_group_name_H-M   'P 1'
#
loop_
_entity.id
_entity.type
_entity.pdbx_description
1 polymer ?
#
loop_
_entity_poly.entity_id
_entity_poly.type
_entity_poly.pdbx_seq_one_letter_code
_entity_poly.pdbx_strand_id
1 'polypeptide(L)' 'MRILMTTIRGEGHLRPLLPFADAFRDQGHDVLIATPETATGLVLDAGHEAWALPQAPAAVSDAVSARAHAAGPDEAN' A
#
# COMPACT_ATOMS: atom_id res chain seq x y z
N MET A 1 -0.87 12.88 -15.75
CA MET A 1 -2.13 12.83 -14.98
C MET A 1 -1.79 12.74 -13.50
N ARG A 2 -2.77 12.88 -12.59
CA ARG A 2 -2.56 12.67 -11.15
C ARG A 2 -3.07 11.29 -10.77
N ILE A 3 -2.21 10.46 -10.18
CA ILE A 3 -2.48 9.06 -9.84
C ILE A 3 -2.29 8.88 -8.34
N LEU A 4 -3.34 8.38 -7.68
CA LEU A 4 -3.28 7.92 -6.30
C LEU A 4 -3.15 6.40 -6.28
N MET A 5 -2.05 5.91 -5.74
CA MET A 5 -1.85 4.49 -5.47
C MET A 5 -2.03 4.27 -3.96
N THR A 6 -2.66 3.17 -3.57
CA THR A 6 -2.86 2.84 -2.16
C THR A 6 -2.32 1.46 -1.86
N THR A 7 -1.71 1.30 -0.69
CA THR A 7 -1.23 -0.01 -0.22
C THR A 7 -1.39 -0.11 1.29
N ILE A 8 -1.53 -1.34 1.78
CA ILE A 8 -1.49 -1.61 3.22
C ILE A 8 -0.03 -1.63 3.70
N ARG A 9 0.16 -1.60 5.02
CA ARG A 9 1.47 -1.76 5.65
C ARG A 9 2.14 -3.05 5.15
N GLY A 10 3.42 -2.93 4.78
CA GLY A 10 4.31 -4.07 4.55
C GLY A 10 5.06 -3.96 3.23
N GLU A 11 6.36 -4.24 3.27
CA GLU A 11 7.22 -4.18 2.09
C GLU A 11 6.73 -5.10 0.95
N GLY A 12 6.21 -6.28 1.30
CA GLY A 12 5.64 -7.23 0.33
C GLY A 12 4.42 -6.69 -0.43
N HIS A 13 3.71 -5.69 0.11
CA HIS A 13 2.60 -5.02 -0.58
C HIS A 13 3.03 -3.76 -1.32
N LEU A 14 4.07 -3.07 -0.84
CA LEU A 14 4.60 -1.88 -1.51
C LEU A 14 5.41 -2.23 -2.77
N ARG A 15 6.35 -3.17 -2.67
CA ARG A 15 7.30 -3.47 -3.75
C ARG A 15 6.66 -3.82 -5.10
N PRO A 16 5.56 -4.59 -5.16
CA PRO A 16 4.88 -4.86 -6.42
C PRO A 16 4.31 -3.62 -7.11
N LEU A 17 4.07 -2.53 -6.37
CA LEU A 17 3.54 -1.27 -6.92
C LEU A 17 4.62 -0.38 -7.53
N LEU A 18 5.85 -0.45 -7.04
CA LEU A 18 6.93 0.48 -7.43
C LEU A 18 7.20 0.51 -8.95
N PRO A 19 7.27 -0.64 -9.66
CA PRO A 19 7.50 -0.61 -11.11
C PRO A 19 6.39 0.14 -11.88
N PHE A 20 5.15 0.10 -11.40
CA PHE A 20 4.05 0.85 -12.01
C PHE A 20 4.13 2.33 -11.66
N ALA A 21 4.45 2.65 -10.40
CA ALA A 21 4.65 4.04 -9.97
C ALA A 21 5.77 4.71 -10.79
N ASP A 22 6.87 4.01 -11.02
CA ASP A 22 7.98 4.46 -11.87
C ASP A 22 7.53 4.64 -13.33
N ALA A 23 6.87 3.64 -13.91
CA ALA A 23 6.40 3.71 -15.28
C ALA A 23 5.41 4.86 -15.53
N PHE A 24 4.60 5.23 -14.54
CA PHE A 24 3.73 6.41 -14.61
C PHE A 24 4.52 7.72 -14.51
N ARG A 25 5.49 7.80 -13.60
CA ARG A 25 6.37 8.98 -13.47
C ARG A 25 7.20 9.21 -14.72
N ASP A 26 7.73 8.15 -15.33
CA ASP A 26 8.50 8.21 -16.58
C ASP A 26 7.67 8.76 -17.75
N GLN A 27 6.34 8.60 -17.70
CA GLN A 27 5.40 9.19 -18.65
C GLN A 27 4.92 10.60 -18.26
N GLY A 28 5.55 11.23 -17.26
CA GLY A 28 5.22 12.58 -16.79
C GLY A 28 3.91 12.65 -16.00
N HIS A 29 3.52 11.59 -15.30
CA HIS A 29 2.40 11.62 -14.37
C HIS A 29 2.85 11.93 -12.94
N ASP A 30 2.00 12.63 -12.20
CA ASP A 30 2.17 12.87 -10.77
C ASP A 30 1.64 11.66 -10.01
N VAL A 31 2.49 11.00 -9.23
CA VAL A 31 2.14 9.79 -8.49
C VAL A 31 2.30 10.03 -7.00
N LEU A 32 1.22 9.78 -6.25
CA LEU A 32 1.19 9.83 -4.79
C LEU A 32 0.85 8.44 -4.26
N ILE A 33 1.62 7.95 -3.28
CA ILE A 33 1.37 6.66 -2.63
C ILE A 33 0.80 6.89 -1.23
N ALA A 34 -0.48 6.58 -1.06
CA ALA A 34 -1.14 6.58 0.24
C ALA A 34 -0.93 5.25 0.97
N THR A 35 -0.51 5.32 2.23
CA THR A 35 -0.19 4.17 3.06
C THR A 35 -0.39 4.53 4.53
N PRO A 36 -0.55 3.56 5.45
CA PRO A 36 -0.57 3.89 6.87
C PRO A 36 0.67 4.68 7.28
N GLU A 37 0.51 5.65 8.18
CA GLU A 37 1.57 6.57 8.62
C GLU A 37 2.86 5.85 9.06
N THR A 38 2.70 4.66 9.65
CA THR A 38 3.79 3.77 10.11
C THR A 38 4.63 3.17 8.96
N ALA A 39 4.16 3.25 7.72
CA ALA A 39 4.81 2.68 6.53
C ALA A 39 5.26 3.74 5.51
N THR A 40 5.07 5.03 5.80
CA THR A 40 5.48 6.14 4.91
C THR A 40 6.98 6.16 4.64
N GLY A 41 7.80 5.78 5.62
CA GLY A 41 9.25 5.66 5.47
C GLY A 41 9.65 4.76 4.30
N LEU A 42 8.97 3.62 4.11
CA LEU A 42 9.26 2.69 2.99
C LEU A 42 9.00 3.33 1.63
N VAL A 43 7.99 4.19 1.53
CA VAL A 43 7.65 4.92 0.29
C VAL A 43 8.70 5.98 -0.01
N LEU A 44 9.10 6.73 1.02
CA LEU A 44 10.14 7.76 0.92
C LEU A 44 11.51 7.16 0.58
N ASP A 45 11.87 6.04 1.21
CA ASP A 45 13.11 5.29 0.94
C ASP A 45 13.15 4.74 -0.50
N ALA A 46 11.98 4.41 -1.06
CA ALA A 46 11.83 4.04 -2.47
C ALA A 46 11.83 5.24 -3.43
N GLY A 47 11.95 6.48 -2.93
CA GLY A 47 12.03 7.69 -3.74
C GLY A 47 10.69 8.20 -4.27
N HIS A 48 9.56 7.80 -3.68
CA HIS A 48 8.22 8.26 -4.05
C HIS A 48 7.62 9.22 -3.00
N GLU A 49 6.61 9.98 -3.41
CA GLU A 49 5.83 10.83 -2.51
C GLU A 49 4.84 9.98 -1.69
N ALA A 50 4.82 10.20 -0.37
CA ALA A 50 3.98 9.47 0.56
C ALA A 50 2.84 10.34 1.10
N TRP A 51 1.62 9.79 1.12
CA TRP A 51 0.50 10.35 1.85
C TRP A 51 0.18 9.51 3.07
N ALA A 52 0.41 10.08 4.26
CA ALA A 52 0.14 9.41 5.53
C ALA A 52 -1.36 9.28 5.76
N LEU A 53 -1.83 8.05 5.92
CA LEU A 53 -3.18 7.75 6.42
C LEU A 53 -3.09 7.26 7.87
N PRO A 54 -4.09 7.57 8.72
CA PRO A 54 -4.12 7.06 10.08
C PRO A 54 -3.98 5.54 10.12
N GLN A 55 -3.12 5.04 11.02
CA GLN A 55 -3.01 3.60 11.25
C GLN A 55 -4.33 3.07 11.82
N ALA A 56 -4.91 2.06 11.16
CA ALA A 56 -6.08 1.39 11.70
C ALA A 56 -5.75 0.73 13.06
N PRO A 57 -6.68 0.73 14.04
CA PRO A 57 -6.48 0.03 15.29
C PRO A 57 -6.09 -1.44 15.06
N ALA A 58 -5.13 -1.94 15.85
CA ALA A 58 -4.61 -3.29 15.70
C ALA A 58 -5.74 -4.33 15.74
N ALA A 59 -6.66 -4.23 16.70
CA ALA A 59 -7.80 -5.14 16.81
C ALA A 59 -8.66 -5.23 15.54
N VAL A 60 -8.82 -4.13 14.79
CA VAL A 60 -9.57 -4.13 13.53
C VAL A 60 -8.76 -4.84 12.43
N SER A 61 -7.48 -4.50 12.32
CA SER A 61 -6.57 -5.06 11.32
C SER A 61 -6.35 -6.57 11.53
N ASP A 62 -6.25 -6.98 12.80
CA ASP A 62 -6.08 -8.36 13.24
C ASP A 62 -7.35 -9.18 12.97
N ALA A 63 -8.53 -8.61 13.22
CA ALA A 63 -9.80 -9.28 12.92
C ALA A 63 -9.99 -9.51 11.41
N VAL A 64 -9.63 -8.52 10.57
CA VAL A 64 -9.64 -8.67 9.11
C VAL A 64 -8.66 -9.75 8.65
N SER A 65 -7.43 -9.72 9.19
CA SER A 65 -6.40 -10.70 8.86
C SER A 65 -6.79 -12.11 9.28
N ALA A 66 -7.33 -12.28 10.49
CA ALA A 66 -7.79 -13.56 11.00
C ALA A 66 -8.92 -14.15 10.14
N ARG A 67 -9.87 -13.30 9.70
CA ARG A 67 -10.92 -13.72 8.77
C ARG A 67 -10.35 -14.22 7.45
N ALA A 68 -9.38 -13.50 6.87
CA ALA A 68 -8.76 -13.90 5.61
C ALA A 68 -8.00 -15.24 5.73
N HIS A 69 -7.30 -15.46 6.84
CA HIS A 69 -6.58 -16.72 7.09
C HIS A 69 -7.51 -17.91 7.37
N ALA A 70 -8.72 -17.65 7.87
CA ALA A 70 -9.73 -18.66 8.13
C ALA A 70 -10.63 -18.96 6.92
N ALA A 71 -10.50 -18.20 5.83
CA ALA A 71 -11.31 -18.37 4.63
C ALA A 71 -11.05 -19.73 3.96
N GLY A 72 -12.12 -20.36 3.47
CA GLY A 72 -12.00 -21.57 2.67
C GLY A 72 -11.31 -21.30 1.32
N PRO A 73 -10.87 -22.33 0.59
CA PRO A 73 -10.15 -22.18 -0.68
C PRO A 73 -10.88 -21.29 -1.71
N ASP A 74 -12.21 -21.38 -1.74
CA ASP A 74 -13.07 -20.64 -2.66
C ASP A 74 -13.29 -19.17 -2.26
N GLU A 75 -12.98 -18.81 -1.00
CA GLU A 75 -13.14 -17.46 -0.46
C GLU A 75 -11.81 -16.71 -0.32
N ALA A 76 -10.68 -17.41 -0.50
CA ALA A 76 -9.34 -16.86 -0.31
C ALA A 76 -8.83 -16.03 -1.52
N ASN A 77 -9.56 -16.00 -2.65
CA ASN A 77 -9.23 -15.20 -3.84
C ASN A 77 -10.46 -14.58 -4.50
#